data_AF-A0A7W2M5H3-F1
#
_entry.id   AF-A0A7W2M5H3-F1
#
_cell.length_a   1.000
_cell.length_b   1.000
_cell.length_c   1.000
_cell.angle_alpha   90.00
_cell.angle_beta   90.00
_cell.angle_gamma   90.00
#
_symmetry.space_group_name_H-M   'P 1'
#
loop_
_entity.id
_entity.type
_entity.pdbx_description
1 polymer ?
#
loop_
_entity_poly.entity_id
_entity_poly.type
_entity_poly.pdbx_seq_one_letter_code
_entity_poly.pdbx_strand_id
1 'polypeptide(L)'
;MKISLLIGILFCSTLLACENENDDRFMFFLHNRFLEEHELYELHPEYGRTEYNEIITEFEKSDLNVISEKRNENVNARDYAIGIVNQIDSLINTGVKPQQITVVGTSKGGYIAQYVSTLSNNRNLNFVFIASFRNTDIQNIPEINYCGNILTIYEKSDPFGVSSLERKKASNCEIKHFKEIELNTGLRHGFLFRPLKEWIEPTIKWANGNYNVE
;
A
#
# COMPACT_ATOMS: atom_id res chain seq x y z
N MET A 1 12.32 58.04 -54.48
CA MET A 1 12.10 56.61 -54.18
C MET A 1 13.09 56.17 -53.11
N LYS A 2 12.63 55.98 -51.88
CA LYS A 2 13.37 55.28 -50.82
C LYS A 2 12.39 54.31 -50.20
N ILE A 3 12.53 53.03 -50.51
CA ILE A 3 11.74 51.94 -49.93
C ILE A 3 12.56 51.44 -48.74
N SER A 4 12.12 51.76 -47.53
CA SER A 4 12.67 51.18 -46.31
C SER A 4 11.94 49.87 -46.03
N LEU A 5 12.68 48.77 -46.12
CA LEU A 5 12.24 47.42 -45.77
C LEU A 5 12.22 47.31 -44.23
N LEU A 6 11.03 47.20 -43.62
CA LEU A 6 10.91 46.78 -42.22
C LEU A 6 10.90 45.25 -42.17
N ILE A 7 11.93 44.65 -41.59
CA ILE A 7 11.96 43.23 -41.23
C ILE A 7 11.41 43.12 -39.81
N GLY A 8 10.16 42.64 -39.69
CA GLY A 8 9.57 42.31 -38.40
C GLY A 8 10.09 40.95 -37.93
N ILE A 9 10.89 40.95 -36.86
CA ILE A 9 11.31 39.73 -36.18
C ILE A 9 10.15 39.29 -35.29
N LEU A 10 9.46 38.23 -35.71
CA LEU A 10 8.42 37.57 -34.93
C LEU A 10 9.10 36.74 -33.82
N PHE A 11 9.17 37.29 -32.61
CA PHE A 11 9.59 36.55 -31.41
C PHE A 11 8.49 35.54 -31.05
N CYS A 12 8.63 34.32 -31.56
CA CYS A 12 7.81 33.19 -31.14
C CYS A 12 8.33 32.71 -29.78
N SER A 13 7.80 33.28 -28.70
CA SER A 13 8.06 32.83 -27.33
C SER A 13 7.33 31.50 -27.12
N THR A 14 8.01 30.39 -27.36
CA THR A 14 7.58 29.06 -26.93
C THR A 14 7.67 29.02 -25.40
N LEU A 15 6.56 29.26 -24.73
CA LEU A 15 6.37 28.90 -23.32
C LEU A 15 6.39 27.37 -23.25
N LEU A 16 7.57 26.80 -23.03
CA LEU A 16 7.69 25.44 -22.51
C LEU A 16 7.13 25.49 -21.09
N ALA A 17 5.85 25.17 -20.95
CA ALA A 17 5.33 24.71 -19.68
C ALA A 17 6.07 23.39 -19.38
N CYS A 18 7.13 23.46 -18.57
CA CYS A 18 7.58 22.29 -17.83
C CYS A 18 6.43 21.93 -16.89
N GLU A 19 5.54 21.07 -17.36
CA GLU A 19 4.69 20.29 -16.49
C GLU A 19 5.66 19.48 -15.63
N ASN A 20 5.91 19.93 -14.40
CA ASN A 20 6.58 19.09 -13.41
C ASN A 20 5.67 17.87 -13.28
N GLU A 21 6.07 16.74 -13.86
CA GLU A 21 5.41 15.47 -13.55
C GLU A 21 5.43 15.34 -12.03
N ASN A 22 4.25 15.37 -11.43
CA ASN A 22 4.13 15.16 -10.01
C ASN A 22 4.53 13.69 -9.74
N ASP A 23 5.71 13.47 -9.18
CA ASP A 23 6.20 12.15 -8.77
C ASP A 23 5.86 11.83 -7.30
N ASP A 24 4.99 12.63 -6.67
CA ASP A 24 4.48 12.36 -5.33
C ASP A 24 3.83 10.98 -5.29
N ARG A 25 4.29 10.16 -4.34
CA ARG A 25 3.75 8.83 -4.06
C ARG A 25 3.00 8.86 -2.75
N PHE A 26 1.82 8.26 -2.75
CA PHE A 26 0.94 8.21 -1.59
C PHE A 26 0.88 6.79 -1.05
N MET A 27 1.04 6.65 0.27
CA MET A 27 0.96 5.38 0.96
C MET A 27 -0.11 5.42 2.02
N PHE A 28 -1.15 4.61 1.87
CA PHE A 28 -2.07 4.30 2.96
C PHE A 28 -1.46 3.19 3.81
N PHE A 29 -1.14 3.48 5.08
CA PHE A 29 -0.65 2.46 6.01
C PHE A 29 -1.73 2.08 7.02
N LEU A 30 -2.12 0.81 7.03
CA LEU A 30 -3.19 0.24 7.85
C LEU A 30 -2.59 -0.70 8.90
N HIS A 31 -2.53 -0.25 10.16
CA HIS A 31 -1.94 -1.00 11.26
C HIS A 31 -2.69 -2.30 11.62
N ASN A 32 -2.11 -3.12 12.50
CA ASN A 32 -2.69 -4.38 12.96
C ASN A 32 -3.81 -4.19 14.02
N ARG A 33 -4.49 -5.27 14.42
CA ARG A 33 -5.61 -5.20 15.38
C ARG A 33 -5.21 -4.73 16.77
N PHE A 34 -3.99 -5.04 17.24
CA PHE A 34 -3.56 -4.72 18.61
C PHE A 34 -3.72 -3.23 18.92
N LEU A 35 -3.29 -2.36 18.00
CA LEU A 35 -3.44 -0.91 18.14
C LEU A 35 -4.88 -0.37 18.08
N GLU A 36 -5.87 -1.16 17.64
CA GLU A 36 -7.28 -0.74 17.74
C GLU A 36 -7.77 -0.78 19.19
N GLU A 37 -7.24 -1.73 19.97
CA GLU A 37 -7.72 -2.05 21.31
C GLU A 37 -6.79 -1.51 22.41
N HIS A 38 -5.59 -1.02 22.05
CA HIS A 38 -4.52 -0.68 22.99
C HIS A 38 -3.92 0.70 22.70
N GLU A 39 -3.28 1.29 23.70
CA GLU A 39 -2.55 2.55 23.56
C GLU A 39 -1.23 2.38 22.78
N LEU A 40 -0.72 3.46 22.17
CA LEU A 40 0.50 3.40 21.33
C LEU A 40 1.74 2.88 22.08
N TYR A 41 1.80 3.09 23.39
CA TYR A 41 2.94 2.68 24.23
C TYR A 41 2.69 1.37 25.00
N GLU A 42 1.52 0.77 24.83
CA GLU A 42 1.17 -0.47 25.51
C GLU A 42 1.95 -1.66 24.93
N LEU A 43 2.34 -2.58 25.81
CA LEU A 43 3.17 -3.73 25.47
C LEU A 43 2.30 -4.97 25.27
N HIS A 44 2.41 -5.60 24.11
CA HIS A 44 1.94 -6.97 23.94
C HIS A 44 2.84 -7.91 24.77
N PRO A 45 2.29 -8.85 25.56
CA PRO A 45 3.07 -9.72 26.44
C PRO A 45 4.15 -10.54 25.70
N GLU A 46 3.91 -10.91 24.44
CA GLU A 46 4.85 -11.71 23.64
C GLU A 46 5.67 -10.88 22.65
N TYR A 47 5.11 -9.79 22.11
CA TYR A 47 5.67 -9.10 20.94
C TYR A 47 6.23 -7.71 21.26
N GLY A 48 5.95 -7.20 22.47
CA GLY A 48 6.31 -5.86 22.88
C GLY A 48 5.38 -4.81 22.29
N ARG A 49 5.86 -3.57 22.21
CA ARG A 49 5.11 -2.44 21.66
C ARG A 49 4.98 -2.58 20.14
N THR A 50 3.84 -2.17 19.58
CA THR A 50 3.78 -1.90 18.14
C THR A 50 4.46 -0.56 17.88
N GLU A 51 5.58 -0.58 17.16
CA GLU A 51 6.38 0.58 16.78
C GLU A 51 5.73 1.36 15.62
N TYR A 52 4.48 1.78 15.83
CA TYR A 52 3.60 2.36 14.81
C TYR A 52 4.18 3.62 14.17
N ASN A 53 4.62 4.56 15.00
CA ASN A 53 5.18 5.83 14.53
C ASN A 53 6.54 5.61 13.85
N GLU A 54 7.32 4.64 14.34
CA GLU A 54 8.60 4.28 13.75
C GLU A 54 8.43 3.65 12.37
N ILE A 55 7.42 2.79 12.19
CA ILE A 55 7.05 2.24 10.88
C ILE A 55 6.68 3.36 9.90
N ILE A 56 5.83 4.29 10.31
CA ILE A 56 5.44 5.45 9.49
C ILE A 56 6.69 6.28 9.12
N THR A 57 7.55 6.53 10.10
CA THR A 57 8.78 7.31 9.92
C THR A 57 9.71 6.66 8.87
N GLU A 58 9.84 5.33 8.84
CA GLU A 58 10.67 4.65 7.83
C GLU A 58 10.10 4.79 6.41
N PHE A 59 8.78 4.83 6.27
CA PHE A 59 8.15 5.11 4.97
C PHE A 59 8.31 6.57 4.56
N GLU A 60 8.11 7.53 5.47
CA GLU A 60 8.28 8.97 5.20
C GLU A 60 9.72 9.32 4.82
N LYS A 61 10.73 8.68 5.45
CA LYS A 61 12.16 8.82 5.08
C LYS A 61 12.46 8.36 3.65
N SER A 62 11.54 7.64 3.02
CA SER A 62 11.65 7.15 1.64
C SER A 62 10.83 8.01 0.66
N ASP A 63 10.57 9.27 1.01
CA ASP A 63 9.85 10.27 0.21
C ASP A 63 8.39 9.86 -0.15
N LEU A 64 7.77 9.06 0.72
CA LEU A 64 6.37 8.66 0.60
C LEU A 64 5.47 9.59 1.43
N ASN A 65 4.38 10.09 0.82
CA ASN A 65 3.31 10.77 1.53
C ASN A 65 2.44 9.74 2.27
N VAL A 66 2.75 9.50 3.55
CA VAL A 66 2.07 8.47 4.35
C VAL A 66 0.76 9.00 4.94
N ILE A 67 -0.34 8.33 4.60
CA ILE A 67 -1.67 8.54 5.16
C ILE A 67 -1.96 7.38 6.10
N SER A 68 -2.01 7.66 7.40
CA SER A 68 -2.30 6.65 8.40
C SER A 68 -3.01 7.28 9.59
N GLU A 69 -3.94 6.54 10.19
CA GLU A 69 -4.57 6.89 11.46
C GLU A 69 -4.62 5.67 12.37
N LYS A 70 -4.59 5.91 13.69
CA LYS A 70 -4.98 4.89 14.67
C LYS A 70 -6.49 4.72 14.62
N ARG A 71 -6.94 3.55 14.17
CA ARG A 71 -8.35 3.19 14.08
C ARG A 71 -8.95 2.96 15.46
N ASN A 72 -10.25 3.24 15.58
CA ASN A 72 -11.05 2.90 16.75
C ASN A 72 -11.19 1.37 16.91
N GLU A 73 -11.63 0.95 18.08
CA GLU A 73 -11.96 -0.45 18.36
C GLU A 73 -13.08 -0.99 17.47
N ASN A 74 -13.11 -2.31 17.28
CA ASN A 74 -14.20 -3.05 16.62
C ASN A 74 -14.54 -2.61 15.17
N VAL A 75 -13.60 -1.99 14.47
CA VAL A 75 -13.79 -1.60 13.07
C VAL A 75 -14.10 -2.81 12.19
N ASN A 76 -15.18 -2.73 11.40
CA ASN A 76 -15.47 -3.72 10.36
C ASN A 76 -14.51 -3.49 9.18
N ALA A 77 -13.79 -4.54 8.76
CA ALA A 77 -12.73 -4.42 7.76
C ALA A 77 -13.25 -3.97 6.38
N ARG A 78 -14.42 -4.47 5.97
CA ARG A 78 -15.02 -4.13 4.68
C ARG A 78 -15.58 -2.72 4.68
N ASP A 79 -16.26 -2.32 5.74
CA ASP A 79 -16.85 -0.97 5.84
C ASP A 79 -15.75 0.10 5.89
N TYR A 80 -14.66 -0.16 6.61
CA TYR A 80 -13.52 0.75 6.65
C TYR A 80 -12.82 0.85 5.29
N ALA A 81 -12.72 -0.26 4.55
CA ALA A 81 -12.15 -0.26 3.21
C ALA A 81 -12.91 0.66 2.24
N ILE A 82 -14.24 0.81 2.39
CA ILE A 82 -15.03 1.78 1.60
C ILE A 82 -14.53 3.21 1.82
N GLY A 83 -14.21 3.57 3.07
CA GLY A 83 -13.64 4.88 3.39
C GLY A 83 -12.28 5.12 2.73
N ILE A 84 -11.42 4.10 2.71
CA ILE A 84 -10.12 4.17 2.03
C ILE A 84 -10.29 4.28 0.51
N VAL A 85 -11.21 3.54 -0.10
CA VAL A 85 -11.53 3.67 -1.54
C VAL A 85 -11.95 5.10 -1.89
N ASN A 86 -12.82 5.72 -1.09
CA ASN A 86 -13.24 7.10 -1.32
C ASN A 86 -12.06 8.11 -1.24
N GLN A 87 -11.09 7.87 -0.35
CA GLN A 87 -9.88 8.70 -0.26
C GLN A 87 -8.96 8.50 -1.48
N ILE A 88 -8.80 7.24 -1.93
CA ILE A 88 -8.05 6.91 -3.15
C ILE A 88 -8.70 7.58 -4.38
N ASP A 89 -10.02 7.47 -4.52
CA ASP A 89 -10.74 8.11 -5.62
C ASP A 89 -10.59 9.63 -5.59
N SER A 90 -10.57 10.23 -4.39
CA SER A 90 -10.30 11.66 -4.23
C SER A 90 -8.91 12.05 -4.71
N LEU A 91 -7.87 11.28 -4.37
CA LEU A 91 -6.51 11.51 -4.87
C LEU A 91 -6.45 11.37 -6.40
N ILE A 92 -7.06 10.32 -6.96
CA ILE A 92 -7.11 10.10 -8.41
C ILE A 92 -7.80 11.27 -9.12
N ASN A 93 -8.90 11.79 -8.56
CA ASN A 93 -9.62 12.93 -9.11
C ASN A 93 -8.81 14.24 -9.11
N THR A 94 -7.76 14.33 -8.27
CA THR A 94 -6.82 15.46 -8.28
C THR A 94 -5.66 15.29 -9.27
N GLY A 95 -5.60 14.15 -9.97
CA GLY A 95 -4.59 13.87 -11.00
C GLY A 95 -3.48 12.88 -10.58
N VAL A 96 -3.53 12.34 -9.35
CA VAL A 96 -2.58 11.30 -8.91
C VAL A 96 -2.80 10.02 -9.72
N LYS A 97 -1.75 9.50 -10.37
CA LYS A 97 -1.87 8.26 -11.15
C LYS A 97 -2.04 7.09 -10.18
N PRO A 98 -2.92 6.09 -10.45
CA PRO A 98 -3.10 4.96 -9.53
C PRO A 98 -1.80 4.20 -9.20
N GLN A 99 -0.83 4.14 -10.12
CA GLN A 99 0.48 3.51 -9.90
C GLN A 99 1.37 4.25 -8.89
N GLN A 100 0.98 5.45 -8.46
CA GLN A 100 1.64 6.24 -7.41
C GLN A 100 0.96 6.07 -6.05
N ILE A 101 -0.11 5.29 -5.97
CA ILE A 101 -0.86 5.04 -4.74
C ILE A 101 -0.64 3.60 -4.29
N THR A 102 -0.21 3.43 -3.04
CA THR A 102 0.02 2.11 -2.43
C THR A 102 -0.79 1.96 -1.16
N VAL A 103 -1.49 0.83 -1.01
CA VAL A 103 -2.19 0.47 0.23
C VAL A 103 -1.47 -0.68 0.89
N VAL A 104 -0.88 -0.39 2.06
CA VAL A 104 -0.12 -1.33 2.88
C VAL A 104 -0.94 -1.68 4.11
N GLY A 105 -1.07 -2.96 4.43
CA GLY A 105 -1.80 -3.39 5.60
C GLY A 105 -1.15 -4.55 6.32
N THR A 106 -1.15 -4.51 7.65
CA THR A 106 -0.64 -5.58 8.52
C THR A 106 -1.77 -6.27 9.28
N SER A 107 -1.80 -7.61 9.29
CA SER A 107 -2.82 -8.41 9.99
C SER A 107 -4.25 -7.96 9.63
N LYS A 108 -5.06 -7.47 10.58
CA LYS A 108 -6.38 -6.88 10.30
C LYS A 108 -6.32 -5.71 9.30
N GLY A 109 -5.31 -4.86 9.35
CA GLY A 109 -5.08 -3.83 8.33
C GLY A 109 -4.79 -4.41 6.95
N GLY A 110 -4.14 -5.58 6.89
CA GLY A 110 -3.94 -6.32 5.65
C GLY A 110 -5.23 -6.89 5.07
N TYR A 111 -6.18 -7.31 5.90
CA TYR A 111 -7.54 -7.67 5.44
C TYR A 111 -8.30 -6.45 4.91
N ILE A 112 -8.19 -5.29 5.55
CA ILE A 112 -8.76 -4.04 5.02
C ILE A 112 -8.15 -3.72 3.65
N ALA A 113 -6.82 -3.78 3.51
CA ALA A 113 -6.14 -3.54 2.23
C ALA A 113 -6.62 -4.50 1.12
N GLN A 114 -6.89 -5.77 1.46
CA GLN A 114 -7.46 -6.72 0.52
C GLN A 114 -8.88 -6.35 0.08
N TYR A 115 -9.73 -5.88 1.00
CA TYR A 115 -11.03 -5.34 0.63
C TYR A 115 -10.90 -4.07 -0.23
N VAL A 116 -9.93 -3.19 0.03
CA VAL A 116 -9.67 -2.03 -0.84
C VAL A 116 -9.29 -2.50 -2.25
N SER A 117 -8.43 -3.51 -2.37
CA SER A 117 -8.07 -4.13 -3.66
C SER A 117 -9.28 -4.71 -4.39
N THR A 118 -10.18 -5.38 -3.66
CA THR A 118 -11.44 -5.91 -4.20
C THR A 118 -12.38 -4.81 -4.67
N LEU A 119 -12.62 -3.80 -3.83
CA LEU A 119 -13.64 -2.77 -4.03
C LEU A 119 -13.21 -1.74 -5.07
N SER A 120 -11.94 -1.35 -5.07
CA SER A 120 -11.39 -0.44 -6.09
C SER A 120 -11.34 -1.08 -7.47
N ASN A 121 -11.13 -2.41 -7.54
CA ASN A 121 -11.02 -3.19 -8.78
C ASN A 121 -10.12 -2.53 -9.83
N ASN A 122 -9.04 -1.88 -9.37
CA ASN A 122 -8.15 -1.07 -10.19
C ASN A 122 -6.80 -1.77 -10.34
N ARG A 123 -6.54 -2.28 -11.54
CA ARG A 123 -5.31 -3.04 -11.89
C ARG A 123 -4.02 -2.25 -11.73
N ASN A 124 -4.11 -0.93 -11.62
CA ASN A 124 -2.97 -0.04 -11.58
C ASN A 124 -2.57 0.38 -10.14
N LEU A 125 -3.41 0.13 -9.14
CA LEU A 125 -3.08 0.40 -7.74
C LEU A 125 -2.05 -0.60 -7.22
N ASN A 126 -1.21 -0.16 -6.28
CA ASN A 126 -0.25 -1.02 -5.60
C ASN A 126 -0.79 -1.46 -4.24
N PHE A 127 -0.52 -2.70 -3.87
CA PHE A 127 -0.95 -3.28 -2.61
C PHE A 127 0.16 -4.09 -1.97
N VAL A 128 0.27 -3.98 -0.63
CA VAL A 128 1.13 -4.84 0.17
C VAL A 128 0.30 -5.45 1.30
N PHE A 129 0.13 -6.77 1.27
CA PHE A 129 -0.63 -7.54 2.25
C PHE A 129 0.32 -8.30 3.17
N ILE A 130 0.35 -7.93 4.45
CA ILE A 130 1.31 -8.47 5.41
C ILE A 130 0.57 -9.28 6.48
N ALA A 131 0.91 -10.56 6.61
CA ALA A 131 0.35 -11.47 7.62
C ALA A 131 -1.19 -11.50 7.67
N SER A 132 -1.83 -11.51 6.51
CA SER A 132 -3.28 -11.29 6.40
C SER A 132 -3.99 -12.32 5.52
N PHE A 133 -3.56 -13.57 5.53
CA PHE A 133 -4.25 -14.65 4.83
C PHE A 133 -4.14 -15.97 5.60
N ARG A 134 -5.25 -16.69 5.69
CA ARG A 134 -5.35 -18.06 6.20
C ARG A 134 -6.04 -18.94 5.16
N ASN A 135 -5.70 -20.23 5.13
CA ASN A 135 -6.31 -21.19 4.20
C ASN A 135 -7.85 -21.21 4.30
N THR A 136 -8.40 -21.04 5.50
CA THR A 136 -9.84 -20.97 5.76
C THR A 136 -10.53 -19.78 5.10
N ASP A 137 -9.79 -18.73 4.77
CA ASP A 137 -10.35 -17.48 4.26
C ASP A 137 -10.97 -17.65 2.87
N ILE A 138 -10.50 -18.65 2.10
CA ILE A 138 -11.10 -19.02 0.81
C ILE A 138 -12.59 -19.36 0.97
N GLN A 139 -12.97 -19.96 2.10
CA GLN A 139 -14.37 -20.32 2.39
C GLN A 139 -15.09 -19.29 3.24
N ASN A 140 -14.39 -18.66 4.20
CA ASN A 140 -15.00 -17.76 5.17
C ASN A 140 -15.25 -16.35 4.63
N ILE A 141 -14.39 -15.88 3.72
CA ILE A 141 -14.48 -14.56 3.08
C ILE A 141 -14.25 -14.71 1.55
N PRO A 142 -15.12 -15.48 0.87
CA PRO A 142 -14.95 -15.79 -0.56
C PRO A 142 -15.09 -14.55 -1.46
N GLU A 143 -15.68 -13.47 -0.95
CA GLU A 143 -15.91 -12.23 -1.68
C GLU A 143 -14.64 -11.39 -1.93
N ILE A 144 -13.54 -11.62 -1.19
CA ILE A 144 -12.28 -10.93 -1.46
C ILE A 144 -11.70 -11.43 -2.81
N ASN A 145 -11.54 -10.49 -3.73
CA ASN A 145 -10.97 -10.68 -5.06
C ASN A 145 -9.76 -9.74 -5.22
N TYR A 146 -8.57 -10.30 -5.34
CA TYR A 146 -7.33 -9.53 -5.51
C TYR A 146 -7.29 -8.85 -6.88
N CYS A 147 -7.04 -7.55 -6.90
CA CYS A 147 -6.87 -6.74 -8.10
C CYS A 147 -5.88 -5.59 -7.88
N GLY A 148 -4.90 -5.43 -8.77
CA GLY A 148 -3.81 -4.46 -8.66
C GLY A 148 -2.43 -5.10 -8.84
N ASN A 149 -1.38 -4.37 -8.44
CA ASN A 149 -0.01 -4.88 -8.30
C ASN A 149 0.20 -5.30 -6.85
N ILE A 150 0.36 -6.59 -6.60
CA ILE A 150 0.23 -7.17 -5.25
C ILE A 150 1.56 -7.78 -4.78
N LEU A 151 2.04 -7.27 -3.66
CA LEU A 151 3.05 -7.92 -2.84
C LEU A 151 2.37 -8.54 -1.62
N THR A 152 2.67 -9.80 -1.34
CA THR A 152 2.27 -10.46 -0.10
C THR A 152 3.50 -10.85 0.71
N ILE A 153 3.45 -10.64 2.02
CA ILE A 153 4.55 -10.96 2.94
C ILE A 153 3.96 -11.71 4.13
N TYR A 154 4.51 -12.87 4.44
CA TYR A 154 4.12 -13.65 5.61
C TYR A 154 5.36 -14.25 6.27
N GLU A 155 5.26 -14.52 7.56
CA GLU A 155 6.32 -15.18 8.32
C GLU A 155 5.97 -16.65 8.49
N LYS A 156 6.90 -17.55 8.15
CA LYS A 156 6.71 -18.99 8.21
C LYS A 156 6.30 -19.48 9.60
N SER A 157 6.83 -18.84 10.63
CA SER A 157 6.52 -19.15 12.04
C SER A 157 5.23 -18.49 12.55
N ASP A 158 4.54 -17.69 11.74
CA ASP A 158 3.30 -17.01 12.12
C ASP A 158 2.10 -17.99 12.10
N PRO A 159 1.43 -18.23 13.24
CA PRO A 159 0.25 -19.09 13.27
C PRO A 159 -0.98 -18.48 12.58
N PHE A 160 -0.94 -17.19 12.25
CA PHE A 160 -2.07 -16.42 11.76
C PHE A 160 -1.96 -15.99 10.29
N GLY A 161 -0.82 -16.25 9.65
CA GLY A 161 -0.55 -15.89 8.26
C GLY A 161 0.14 -17.04 7.52
N VAL A 162 -0.36 -17.40 6.34
CA VAL A 162 0.26 -18.39 5.44
C VAL A 162 0.32 -17.84 4.02
N SER A 163 0.95 -18.59 3.10
CA SER A 163 0.97 -18.29 1.67
C SER A 163 -0.43 -17.98 1.13
N SER A 164 -0.54 -16.86 0.43
CA SER A 164 -1.76 -16.31 -0.18
C SER A 164 -1.95 -16.73 -1.64
N LEU A 165 -1.11 -17.64 -2.15
CA LEU A 165 -1.16 -18.10 -3.54
C LEU A 165 -2.53 -18.66 -3.93
N GLU A 166 -3.22 -19.35 -3.02
CA GLU A 166 -4.57 -19.84 -3.26
C GLU A 166 -5.57 -18.71 -3.47
N ARG A 167 -5.49 -17.61 -2.70
CA ARG A 167 -6.31 -16.42 -2.93
C ARG A 167 -6.03 -15.77 -4.27
N LYS A 168 -4.76 -15.66 -4.64
CA LYS A 168 -4.34 -15.13 -5.95
C LYS A 168 -4.92 -15.97 -7.09
N LYS A 169 -4.91 -17.31 -6.98
CA LYS A 169 -5.49 -18.22 -7.99
C LYS A 169 -7.02 -18.10 -8.06
N ALA A 170 -7.68 -17.90 -6.93
CA ALA A 170 -9.15 -17.76 -6.86
C ALA A 170 -9.66 -16.39 -7.31
N SER A 171 -8.76 -15.41 -7.47
CA SER A 171 -9.12 -14.05 -7.90
C SER A 171 -9.23 -13.97 -9.43
N ASN A 172 -10.27 -13.28 -9.90
CA ASN A 172 -10.62 -13.17 -11.32
C ASN A 172 -10.02 -11.93 -12.01
N CYS A 173 -9.48 -10.98 -11.25
CA CYS A 173 -8.78 -9.85 -11.84
C CYS A 173 -7.39 -10.29 -12.32
N GLU A 174 -7.00 -9.81 -13.50
CA GLU A 174 -5.67 -10.05 -14.03
C GLU A 174 -4.63 -9.27 -13.23
N ILE A 175 -3.78 -9.99 -12.50
CA ILE A 175 -2.72 -9.43 -11.66
C ILE A 175 -1.40 -9.47 -12.45
N LYS A 176 -1.02 -8.34 -13.03
CA LYS A 176 0.21 -8.20 -13.83
C LYS A 176 1.48 -8.39 -13.01
N HIS A 177 1.50 -7.80 -11.82
CA HIS A 177 2.63 -7.88 -10.89
C HIS A 177 2.16 -8.54 -9.61
N PHE A 178 2.66 -9.76 -9.37
CA PHE A 178 2.43 -10.49 -8.13
C PHE A 178 3.77 -11.00 -7.60
N LYS A 179 4.06 -10.74 -6.33
CA LYS A 179 5.17 -11.34 -5.61
C LYS A 179 4.71 -11.75 -4.23
N GLU A 180 5.23 -12.87 -3.76
CA GLU A 180 5.06 -13.33 -2.39
C GLU A 180 6.43 -13.53 -1.77
N ILE A 181 6.60 -13.10 -0.51
CA ILE A 181 7.80 -13.26 0.29
C ILE A 181 7.45 -14.05 1.56
N GLU A 182 8.12 -15.19 1.74
CA GLU A 182 8.11 -15.95 3.00
C GLU A 182 9.30 -15.53 3.86
N LEU A 183 9.02 -14.96 5.03
CA LEU A 183 10.01 -14.61 6.04
C LEU A 183 10.30 -15.81 6.95
N ASN A 184 11.53 -15.86 7.45
CA ASN A 184 12.03 -16.91 8.33
C ASN A 184 12.74 -16.29 9.55
N THR A 185 12.17 -15.21 10.09
CA THR A 185 12.71 -14.46 11.23
C THR A 185 12.54 -15.20 12.57
N GLY A 186 11.57 -16.11 12.65
CA GLY A 186 11.21 -16.78 13.91
C GLY A 186 10.40 -15.90 14.86
N LEU A 187 10.01 -14.69 14.45
CA LEU A 187 9.27 -13.73 15.27
C LEU A 187 7.75 -13.96 15.29
N ARG A 188 7.27 -15.03 14.65
CA ARG A 188 5.85 -15.40 14.58
C ARG A 188 5.02 -14.22 14.07
N HIS A 189 3.86 -13.93 14.65
CA HIS A 189 3.07 -12.75 14.27
C HIS A 189 3.71 -11.42 14.70
N GLY A 190 4.71 -11.44 15.58
CA GLY A 190 5.37 -10.24 16.11
C GLY A 190 6.29 -9.52 15.12
N PHE A 191 6.62 -10.13 13.96
CA PHE A 191 7.50 -9.50 12.97
C PHE A 191 6.95 -8.15 12.45
N LEU A 192 5.63 -8.01 12.42
CA LEU A 192 4.94 -6.79 11.97
C LEU A 192 4.83 -5.70 13.05
N PHE A 193 5.27 -5.98 14.29
CA PHE A 193 5.26 -5.00 15.38
C PHE A 193 6.40 -3.99 15.26
N ARG A 194 7.42 -4.29 14.44
CA ARG A 194 8.65 -3.48 14.32
C ARG A 194 8.95 -3.22 12.85
N PRO A 195 9.64 -2.12 12.50
CA PRO A 195 10.05 -1.81 11.14
C PRO A 195 11.25 -2.67 10.73
N LEU A 196 11.05 -3.99 10.64
CA LEU A 196 12.07 -4.92 10.17
C LEU A 196 12.34 -4.67 8.69
N LYS A 197 13.61 -4.62 8.32
CA LYS A 197 14.05 -4.39 6.94
C LYS A 197 13.44 -5.39 5.97
N GLU A 198 13.28 -6.62 6.44
CA GLU A 198 12.74 -7.78 5.73
C GLU A 198 11.33 -7.55 5.16
N TRP A 199 10.53 -6.65 5.73
CA TRP A 199 9.24 -6.28 5.16
C TRP A 199 9.14 -4.78 4.80
N ILE A 200 9.89 -3.90 5.46
CA ILE A 200 9.93 -2.47 5.15
C ILE A 200 10.57 -2.21 3.77
N GLU A 201 11.74 -2.78 3.49
CA GLU A 201 12.45 -2.50 2.23
C GLU A 201 11.71 -3.03 1.00
N PRO A 202 11.15 -4.27 0.98
CA PRO A 202 10.30 -4.71 -0.12
C PRO A 202 9.05 -3.84 -0.29
N THR A 203 8.45 -3.37 0.82
CA THR A 203 7.28 -2.49 0.78
C THR A 203 7.61 -1.15 0.12
N ILE A 204 8.73 -0.51 0.50
CA ILE A 204 9.19 0.75 -0.10
C ILE A 204 9.49 0.56 -1.60
N LYS A 205 10.19 -0.53 -1.96
CA LYS A 205 10.47 -0.84 -3.38
C LYS A 205 9.17 -1.01 -4.17
N TRP A 206 8.21 -1.74 -3.61
CA TRP A 206 6.89 -1.95 -4.24
C TRP A 206 6.14 -0.62 -4.44
N ALA A 207 6.13 0.25 -3.42
CA ALA A 207 5.50 1.56 -3.49
C ALA A 207 6.13 2.49 -4.54
N ASN A 208 7.42 2.32 -4.80
CA ASN A 208 8.16 3.00 -5.86
C ASN A 208 7.99 2.36 -7.25
N GLY A 209 7.11 1.36 -7.38
CA GLY A 209 6.87 0.66 -8.65
C GLY A 209 8.00 -0.30 -9.05
N ASN A 210 8.94 -0.58 -8.15
CA ASN A 210 9.95 -1.62 -8.36
C ASN A 210 9.39 -2.96 -7.91
N TYR A 211 8.82 -3.71 -8.86
CA TYR A 211 8.22 -5.02 -8.61
C TYR A 211 9.22 -6.18 -8.56
N ASN A 212 10.52 -5.93 -8.78
CA ASN A 212 11.58 -6.93 -8.69
C ASN A 212 12.13 -6.99 -7.26
N VAL A 213 11.26 -7.29 -6.29
CA VAL A 213 11.67 -7.45 -4.89
C VAL A 213 12.13 -8.88 -4.63
N GLU A 214 13.25 -9.00 -3.92
CA GLU A 214 13.85 -10.26 -3.44
C GLU A 214 13.61 -10.41 -1.95
#